data_AF-A0A4R5UK89-F1
#
_entry.id   AF-A0A4R5UK89-F1
#
_cell.length_a   1.000
_cell.length_b   1.000
_cell.length_c   1.000
_cell.angle_alpha   90.00
_cell.angle_beta   90.00
_cell.angle_gamma   90.00
#
_symmetry.space_group_name_H-M   'P 1'
#
loop_
_entity.id
_entity.type
_entity.pdbx_description
1 polymer ?
#
loop_
_entity_poly.entity_id
_entity_poly.type
_entity_poly.pdbx_seq_one_letter_code
_entity_poly.pdbx_strand_id
1 'polypeptide(L)' 'MTPDDRIKRHEETIARLKEDVDWLRDTGFWTDVAPNANLIEEIERVIAIYISLIRELSIPPG' A
#
# COMPACT_ATOMS: atom_id res chain seq x y z
N MET A 1 -4.98 17.03 -12.47
CA MET A 1 -5.04 16.20 -11.26
C MET A 1 -4.62 17.08 -10.10
N THR A 2 -5.55 17.39 -9.22
CA THR A 2 -5.35 18.21 -8.03
C THR A 2 -4.58 17.42 -6.96
N PRO A 3 -4.06 18.07 -5.90
CA PRO A 3 -3.54 17.36 -4.73
C PRO A 3 -4.57 16.38 -4.14
N ASP A 4 -5.84 16.78 -4.05
CA ASP A 4 -6.93 15.92 -3.56
C ASP A 4 -7.16 14.69 -4.44
N ASP A 5 -7.13 14.85 -5.76
CA ASP A 5 -7.21 13.73 -6.71
C ASP A 5 -6.04 12.75 -6.51
N ARG A 6 -4.84 13.26 -6.20
CA ARG A 6 -3.64 12.45 -5.94
C ARG A 6 -3.77 11.70 -4.62
N ILE A 7 -4.23 12.37 -3.56
CA ILE A 7 -4.48 11.77 -2.24
C ILE A 7 -5.47 10.62 -2.39
N LYS A 8 -6.62 10.86 -3.03
CA LYS A 8 -7.64 9.83 -3.26
C LYS A 8 -7.09 8.62 -4.01
N ARG A 9 -6.29 8.84 -5.06
CA ARG A 9 -5.64 7.75 -5.80
C ARG A 9 -4.71 6.91 -4.91
N HIS A 10 -3.95 7.56 -4.02
CA HIS A 10 -3.07 6.86 -3.08
C HIS A 10 -3.86 6.08 -2.03
N GLU A 11 -4.97 6.62 -1.53
CA GLU A 11 -5.89 5.91 -0.61
C GLU A 11 -6.50 4.67 -1.26
N GLU A 12 -7.00 4.79 -2.50
CA GLU A 12 -7.50 3.65 -3.28
C GLU A 12 -6.43 2.58 -3.52
N THR A 13 -5.18 3.02 -3.73
CA THR A 13 -4.04 2.10 -3.90
C THR A 13 -3.74 1.36 -2.61
N ILE A 14 -3.72 2.07 -1.46
CA ILE A 14 -3.54 1.46 -0.14
C ILE A 14 -4.64 0.43 0.15
N ALA A 15 -5.90 0.74 -0.17
CA ALA A 15 -7.02 -0.17 0.05
C ALA A 15 -6.82 -1.51 -0.67
N ARG A 16 -6.47 -1.48 -1.96
CA ARG A 16 -6.19 -2.69 -2.76
C ARG A 16 -5.01 -3.49 -2.21
N LEU A 17 -3.92 -2.83 -1.84
CA LEU A 17 -2.75 -3.51 -1.27
C LEU A 17 -3.06 -4.18 0.07
N LYS A 18 -3.97 -3.61 0.87
CA LYS A 18 -4.44 -4.25 2.11
C LYS A 18 -5.28 -5.48 1.82
N GLU A 19 -6.18 -5.41 0.84
CA GLU A 19 -6.96 -6.58 0.38
C GLU A 19 -6.02 -7.70 -0.10
N ASP A 20 -4.95 -7.37 -0.81
CA ASP A 20 -3.94 -8.35 -1.25
C ASP A 20 -3.22 -8.99 -0.05
N VAL A 21 -2.84 -8.21 0.96
CA VAL A 21 -2.21 -8.73 2.20
C VAL A 21 -3.15 -9.65 2.96
N ASP A 22 -4.42 -9.27 3.10
CA ASP A 22 -5.41 -10.08 3.80
C ASP A 22 -5.66 -11.40 3.05
N TRP A 23 -5.78 -11.34 1.72
CA TRP A 23 -5.87 -12.55 0.88
C TRP A 23 -4.64 -13.45 1.00
N LEU A 24 -3.43 -12.89 1.00
CA LEU A 24 -2.18 -13.65 1.17
C LEU A 24 -2.12 -14.33 2.55
N ARG A 25 -2.55 -13.64 3.60
CA ARG A 25 -2.63 -14.20 4.96
C ARG A 25 -3.63 -15.35 5.05
N ASP A 26 -4.82 -15.18 4.47
CA ASP A 26 -5.90 -16.16 4.53
C ASP A 26 -5.61 -17.42 3.71
N THR A 27 -4.96 -17.27 2.57
CA THR A 27 -4.68 -18.40 1.66
C THR A 27 -3.41 -19.16 2.00
N GLY A 28 -2.49 -18.57 2.77
CA GLY A 28 -1.18 -19.15 3.01
C GLY A 28 -0.35 -19.32 1.74
N PHE A 29 -0.65 -18.54 0.69
CA PHE A 29 -0.06 -18.65 -0.65
C PHE A 29 1.47 -18.63 -0.61
N TRP A 30 2.10 -19.70 -1.08
CA TRP A 30 3.55 -19.82 -1.15
C TRP A 30 3.98 -19.88 -2.62
N THR A 31 5.05 -19.16 -2.97
CA THR A 31 5.67 -19.25 -4.30
C THR A 31 7.06 -19.86 -4.17
N ASP A 32 7.56 -20.45 -5.26
CA ASP A 32 8.93 -20.98 -5.33
C ASP A 32 10.02 -19.90 -5.17
N VAL A 33 9.65 -18.62 -5.29
CA VAL A 33 10.57 -17.48 -5.32
C VAL A 33 10.78 -16.88 -3.93
N ALA A 34 9.74 -16.83 -3.09
CA ALA A 34 9.83 -16.28 -1.74
C ALA A 34 8.74 -16.84 -0.81
N PRO A 35 9.03 -16.97 0.50
CA PRO A 35 8.02 -17.18 1.52
C PRO A 35 6.93 -16.12 1.46
N ASN A 36 5.68 -16.53 1.70
CA ASN A 36 4.52 -15.65 1.79
C ASN A 36 4.77 -14.44 2.72
N ALA A 37 5.43 -14.70 3.85
CA ALA A 37 5.78 -13.67 4.82
C ALA A 37 6.63 -12.54 4.22
N ASN A 38 7.57 -12.85 3.32
CA ASN A 38 8.40 -11.83 2.68
C ASN A 38 7.57 -10.97 1.74
N LEU A 39 6.64 -11.56 0.99
CA LEU A 39 5.76 -10.81 0.09
C LEU A 39 4.84 -9.88 0.88
N ILE A 40 4.26 -10.36 1.99
CA ILE A 40 3.45 -9.54 2.90
C ILE A 40 4.27 -8.36 3.44
N GLU A 41 5.49 -8.59 3.92
CA GLU A 41 6.35 -7.51 4.43
C GLU A 41 6.66 -6.44 3.36
N GLU A 42 6.97 -6.85 2.13
CA GLU A 42 7.25 -5.89 1.05
C GLU A 42 6.01 -5.08 0.68
N ILE A 43 4.83 -5.70 0.62
CA ILE A 43 3.58 -4.97 0.37
C ILE A 43 3.29 -3.97 1.51
N GLU A 44 3.50 -4.35 2.76
CA GLU A 44 3.33 -3.44 3.91
C GLU A 44 4.30 -2.26 3.86
N ARG A 45 5.55 -2.46 3.41
CA ARG A 45 6.51 -1.37 3.17
C ARG A 45 6.02 -0.41 2.08
N VAL A 46 5.46 -0.94 0.98
CA VAL A 46 4.90 -0.11 -0.09
C VAL A 46 3.70 0.71 0.41
N ILE A 47 2.82 0.12 1.23
CA ILE A 47 1.72 0.84 1.87
C ILE A 47 2.25 2.02 2.70
N ALA A 48 3.32 1.81 3.49
CA ALA A 48 3.92 2.86 4.30
C ALA A 48 4.42 4.05 3.45
N ILE A 49 4.98 3.78 2.27
CA ILE A 49 5.40 4.82 1.32
C ILE A 49 4.20 5.64 0.85
N TYR A 50 3.09 5.00 0.45
CA TYR A 50 1.89 5.72 0.03
C TYR A 50 1.28 6.57 1.14
N ILE A 51 1.27 6.07 2.38
CA ILE A 51 0.85 6.86 3.55
C ILE A 51 1.74 8.09 3.72
N SER A 52 3.05 7.95 3.56
CA SER A 52 3.98 9.08 3.61
C SER A 52 3.66 10.11 2.52
N LEU A 53 3.40 9.66 1.29
CA LEU A 53 3.04 10.56 0.18
C LEU A 53 1.75 11.34 0.45
N ILE A 54 0.72 10.68 1.00
CA ILE A 54 -0.53 11.36 1.38
C ILE A 54 -0.26 12.45 2.41
N ARG A 55 0.55 12.16 3.44
CA ARG A 55 0.90 13.14 4.48
C ARG A 55 1.56 14.38 3.88
N GLU A 56 2.56 14.20 3.03
CA GLU A 56 3.25 15.30 2.36
C GLU A 56 2.30 16.11 1.46
N LEU A 57 1.43 15.45 0.69
CA LEU A 57 0.46 16.11 -0.18
C LEU A 57 -0.63 16.87 0.58
N SER A 58 -0.86 16.53 1.84
CA SER A 58 -1.86 17.18 2.70
C SER A 58 -1.31 18.43 3.40
N ILE A 59 0.01 18.68 3.33
CA ILE A 59 0.61 19.89 3.90
C ILE A 59 0.25 21.08 2.99
N PRO A 60 -0.33 22.17 3.52
CA PRO A 60 -0.61 23.36 2.72
C PRO A 60 0.69 23.89 2.10
N PRO A 61 0.69 24.31 0.81
CA PRO A 61 1.83 25.01 0.27
C PRO A 61 2.04 26.30 1.09
N GLY A 62 3.24 26.43 1.67
CA GLY A 62 3.69 27.62 2.39
C GLY A 62 3.92 28.82 1.49
#